data_AF-W9C4I4-F1
#
_entry.id   AF-W9C4I4-F1
#
_cell.length_a   1.000
_cell.length_b   1.000
_cell.length_c   1.000
_cell.angle_alpha   90.00
_cell.angle_beta   90.00
_cell.angle_gamma   90.00
#
_symmetry.space_group_name_H-M   'P 1'
#
loop_
_entity.id
_entity.type
_entity.pdbx_description
1 polymer ?
#
loop_
_entity_poly.entity_id
_entity_poly.type
_entity_poly.pdbx_seq_one_letter_code
_entity_poly.pdbx_strand_id
1 'polypeptide(L)'
;MGNKNYRGSAAQVRPSSKFLAETPKARPFIELSALTQHPAITIIDNKHISIYIEMCPSVAEHPITDMPALLAALPEYKYIKKLSVKIHAPWPKTECRKFYNNRVSLIKKLFAIINAFKLCRLKVIMSIDGLNFPQMKLGAAVHELKFKKWQLFYQVYDEAKELEGDAIKIYQDGKYLE
;
A
#
# COMPACT_ATOMS: atom_id res chain seq x y z
N MET A 1 -41.56 72.98 10.82
CA MET A 1 -40.73 72.12 11.70
C MET A 1 -40.82 70.69 11.20
N GLY A 2 -39.70 69.95 11.14
CA GLY A 2 -39.71 68.48 11.11
C GLY A 2 -39.45 67.80 9.76
N ASN A 3 -38.17 67.62 9.45
CA ASN A 3 -37.60 66.79 8.39
C ASN A 3 -37.58 65.29 8.81
N LYS A 4 -37.93 64.33 7.92
CA LYS A 4 -37.39 62.94 7.95
C LYS A 4 -37.37 62.31 6.53
N ASN A 5 -36.15 62.09 6.05
CA ASN A 5 -35.78 61.33 4.85
C ASN A 5 -35.91 59.80 5.05
N TYR A 6 -35.81 59.02 3.96
CA TYR A 6 -35.08 57.73 3.74
C TYR A 6 -35.80 56.93 2.61
N ARG A 7 -35.33 56.94 1.34
CA ARG A 7 -34.23 56.14 0.69
C ARG A 7 -34.65 54.75 0.15
N GLY A 8 -34.31 54.50 -1.12
CA GLY A 8 -34.03 53.18 -1.73
C GLY A 8 -35.09 52.72 -2.74
N SER A 9 -35.02 53.01 -4.04
CA SER A 9 -34.04 52.65 -5.09
C SER A 9 -34.17 51.19 -5.60
N ALA A 10 -34.25 51.09 -6.92
CA ALA A 10 -34.69 49.96 -7.73
C ALA A 10 -33.91 48.66 -7.49
N ALA A 11 -34.65 47.55 -7.42
CA ALA A 11 -34.10 46.21 -7.53
C ALA A 11 -33.62 45.96 -8.97
N GLN A 12 -32.34 46.23 -9.24
CA GLN A 12 -31.66 45.70 -10.42
C GLN A 12 -31.47 44.20 -10.26
N VAL A 13 -32.12 43.43 -11.13
CA VAL A 13 -31.93 41.99 -11.31
C VAL A 13 -30.47 41.75 -11.71
N ARG A 14 -29.70 41.08 -10.86
CA ARG A 14 -28.34 40.62 -11.18
C ARG A 14 -28.42 39.48 -12.20
N PRO A 15 -27.66 39.52 -13.31
CA PRO A 15 -27.50 38.36 -14.17
C PRO A 15 -26.70 37.28 -13.42
N SER A 16 -27.23 36.07 -13.40
CA SER A 16 -26.60 34.88 -12.79
C SER A 16 -25.25 34.61 -13.48
N SER A 17 -24.17 34.72 -12.71
CA SER A 17 -22.83 34.37 -13.15
C SER A 17 -22.79 32.88 -13.50
N LYS A 18 -22.61 32.60 -14.79
CA LYS A 18 -22.29 31.26 -15.31
C LYS A 18 -21.14 30.69 -14.50
N PHE A 19 -21.38 29.59 -13.80
CA PHE A 19 -20.32 28.75 -13.24
C PHE A 19 -19.46 28.26 -14.40
N LEU A 20 -18.29 28.87 -14.58
CA LEU A 20 -17.23 28.29 -15.41
C LEU A 20 -16.83 26.98 -14.72
N ALA A 21 -17.27 25.87 -15.30
CA ALA A 21 -16.75 24.56 -14.95
C ALA A 21 -15.26 24.57 -15.27
N GLU A 22 -14.43 24.63 -14.24
CA GLU A 22 -13.00 24.39 -14.38
C GLU A 22 -12.82 22.99 -14.98
N THR A 23 -12.34 22.94 -16.22
CA THR A 23 -11.93 21.70 -16.86
C THR A 23 -10.92 21.01 -15.94
N PRO A 24 -11.16 19.76 -15.50
CA PRO A 24 -10.24 19.07 -14.61
C PRO A 24 -8.88 18.96 -15.28
N LYS A 25 -7.86 19.62 -14.71
CA LYS A 25 -6.46 19.49 -15.13
C LYS A 25 -6.15 18.00 -15.31
N ALA A 26 -5.90 17.59 -16.55
CA ALA A 26 -5.50 16.24 -16.88
C ALA A 26 -4.27 15.89 -16.03
N ARG A 27 -4.37 14.84 -15.22
CA ARG A 27 -3.20 14.35 -14.46
C ARG A 27 -2.21 13.79 -15.48
N PRO A 28 -0.91 14.09 -15.35
CA PRO A 28 0.09 13.53 -16.25
C PRO A 28 -0.02 12.00 -16.25
N PHE A 29 -0.08 11.43 -17.45
CA PHE A 29 0.04 10.01 -17.67
C PHE A 29 1.49 9.63 -17.32
N ILE A 30 1.66 8.70 -16.39
CA ILE A 30 2.98 8.19 -16.00
C ILE A 30 3.04 6.75 -16.47
N GLU A 31 3.99 6.48 -17.34
CA GLU A 31 4.29 5.14 -17.81
C GLU A 31 5.12 4.41 -16.75
N LEU A 32 4.53 3.41 -16.08
CA LEU A 32 5.17 2.70 -14.98
C LEU A 32 6.40 1.89 -15.42
N SER A 33 6.42 1.41 -16.67
CA SER A 33 7.53 0.67 -17.27
C SER A 33 8.81 1.52 -17.42
N ALA A 34 8.68 2.85 -17.42
CA ALA A 34 9.82 3.76 -17.51
C ALA A 34 10.45 4.09 -16.13
N LEU A 35 9.82 3.68 -15.03
CA LEU A 35 10.33 3.89 -13.67
C LEU A 35 11.47 2.92 -13.36
N THR A 36 12.22 3.20 -12.29
CA THR A 36 13.26 2.29 -11.79
C THR A 36 12.68 0.89 -11.56
N GLN A 37 13.16 -0.08 -12.34
CA GLN A 37 12.72 -1.47 -12.28
C GLN A 37 13.38 -2.18 -11.10
N HIS A 38 12.64 -3.10 -10.49
CA HIS A 38 13.15 -3.95 -9.42
C HIS A 38 12.58 -5.35 -9.57
N PRO A 39 13.37 -6.44 -9.42
CA PRO A 39 12.89 -7.81 -9.62
C PRO A 39 11.66 -8.20 -8.79
N ALA A 40 11.56 -7.66 -7.57
CA ALA A 40 10.39 -7.86 -6.70
C ALA A 40 9.11 -7.15 -7.16
N ILE A 41 9.19 -6.15 -8.06
CA ILE A 41 8.04 -5.35 -8.50
C ILE A 41 7.54 -5.90 -9.83
N THR A 42 6.25 -6.25 -9.87
CA THR A 42 5.54 -6.61 -11.09
C THR A 42 4.48 -5.57 -11.39
N ILE A 43 4.53 -4.97 -12.58
CA ILE A 43 3.49 -4.06 -13.05
C ILE A 43 2.32 -4.89 -13.57
N ILE A 44 1.15 -4.75 -12.96
CA ILE A 44 -0.08 -5.43 -13.39
C ILE A 44 -0.83 -4.54 -14.39
N ASP A 45 -1.00 -3.27 -14.04
CA ASP A 45 -1.60 -2.25 -14.89
C ASP A 45 -1.03 -0.86 -14.54
N ASN A 46 -1.42 0.18 -15.29
CA ASN A 46 -0.94 1.55 -15.10
C ASN A 46 -1.20 2.18 -13.71
N LYS A 47 -1.99 1.53 -12.86
CA LYS A 47 -2.32 1.98 -11.49
C LYS A 47 -2.21 0.85 -10.47
N HIS A 48 -1.64 -0.29 -10.84
CA HIS A 48 -1.55 -1.48 -9.98
C HIS A 48 -0.20 -2.16 -10.15
N ILE A 49 0.52 -2.30 -9.05
CA ILE A 49 1.71 -3.15 -8.96
C ILE A 49 1.52 -4.25 -7.91
N SER A 50 2.23 -5.35 -8.09
CA SER A 50 2.47 -6.38 -7.08
C SER A 50 3.92 -6.33 -6.64
N ILE A 51 4.17 -6.59 -5.36
CA ILE A 51 5.52 -6.73 -4.79
C ILE A 51 5.62 -8.11 -4.16
N TYR A 52 6.55 -8.94 -4.63
CA TYR A 52 6.90 -10.22 -4.01
C TYR A 52 8.21 -10.07 -3.24
N ILE A 53 8.16 -10.23 -1.93
CA ILE A 53 9.31 -10.09 -1.04
C ILE A 53 9.70 -11.46 -0.52
N GLU A 54 10.79 -11.98 -1.06
CA GLU A 54 11.45 -13.21 -0.62
C GLU A 54 12.53 -12.89 0.41
N MET A 55 12.42 -13.44 1.61
CA MET A 55 13.39 -13.27 2.69
C MET A 55 13.98 -14.61 3.18
N CYS A 56 13.57 -15.73 2.59
CA CYS A 56 14.10 -17.06 2.89
C CYS A 56 15.38 -17.32 2.07
N PRO A 57 16.53 -17.59 2.72
CA PRO A 57 17.78 -17.87 2.04
C PRO A 57 17.86 -19.28 1.42
N SER A 58 16.89 -20.15 1.69
CA SER A 58 16.87 -21.59 1.37
C SER A 58 16.16 -21.94 0.05
N VAL A 59 15.42 -21.01 -0.57
CA VAL A 59 14.54 -21.34 -1.70
C VAL A 59 15.31 -21.16 -3.00
N ALA A 60 15.64 -22.27 -3.67
CA ALA A 60 16.47 -22.27 -4.90
C ALA A 60 15.82 -21.52 -6.08
N GLU A 61 14.49 -21.36 -6.07
CA GLU A 61 13.74 -20.78 -7.17
C GLU A 61 13.68 -19.24 -7.14
N HIS A 62 13.89 -18.61 -5.99
CA HIS A 62 13.73 -17.16 -5.82
C HIS A 62 14.90 -16.53 -5.06
N PRO A 63 15.65 -15.60 -5.69
CA PRO A 63 16.72 -14.90 -4.99
C PRO A 63 16.13 -14.04 -3.87
N ILE A 64 16.87 -13.96 -2.74
CA ILE A 64 16.54 -13.06 -1.64
C ILE A 64 16.36 -11.65 -2.20
N THR A 65 15.28 -10.99 -1.78
CA THR A 65 14.97 -9.64 -2.23
C THR A 65 16.01 -8.63 -1.75
N ASP A 66 16.57 -7.84 -2.68
CA ASP A 66 17.37 -6.66 -2.37
C ASP A 66 16.48 -5.55 -1.79
N MET A 67 16.22 -5.63 -0.48
CA MET A 67 15.39 -4.65 0.21
C MET A 67 15.91 -3.22 0.10
N PRO A 68 17.22 -2.92 0.24
CA PRO A 68 17.75 -1.58 -0.03
C PRO A 68 17.37 -1.02 -1.41
N ALA A 69 17.57 -1.79 -2.48
CA ALA A 69 17.22 -1.37 -3.83
C ALA A 69 15.70 -1.18 -3.99
N LEU A 70 14.90 -2.09 -3.45
CA LEU A 70 13.44 -1.98 -3.44
C LEU A 70 12.96 -0.70 -2.75
N LEU A 71 13.52 -0.38 -1.57
CA LEU A 71 13.17 0.82 -0.83
C LEU A 71 13.57 2.11 -1.56
N ALA A 72 14.64 2.07 -2.36
CA ALA A 72 15.08 3.20 -3.18
C ALA A 72 14.17 3.42 -4.40
N ALA A 73 13.73 2.34 -5.06
CA ALA A 73 12.91 2.40 -6.27
C ALA A 73 11.43 2.72 -5.96
N LEU A 74 10.88 2.17 -4.87
CA LEU A 74 9.45 2.21 -4.57
C LEU A 74 8.83 3.62 -4.57
N PRO A 75 9.47 4.69 -4.05
CA PRO A 75 8.89 6.04 -4.06
C PRO A 75 8.46 6.58 -5.43
N GLU A 76 9.06 6.12 -6.52
CA GLU A 76 8.68 6.51 -7.89
C GLU A 76 7.24 6.06 -8.24
N TYR A 77 6.78 4.96 -7.64
CA TYR A 77 5.48 4.35 -7.87
C TYR A 77 4.33 5.02 -7.08
N LYS A 78 4.56 6.17 -6.43
CA LYS A 78 3.56 6.86 -5.56
C LYS A 78 2.21 7.18 -6.20
N TYR A 79 2.10 7.10 -7.53
CA TYR A 79 0.90 7.44 -8.30
C TYR A 79 -0.08 6.27 -8.46
N ILE A 80 0.33 5.05 -8.14
CA ILE A 80 -0.53 3.86 -8.19
C ILE A 80 -1.75 4.02 -7.27
N LYS A 81 -2.78 3.22 -7.55
CA LYS A 81 -4.03 3.18 -6.77
C LYS A 81 -4.24 1.85 -6.06
N LYS A 82 -3.64 0.79 -6.58
CA LYS A 82 -3.73 -0.56 -6.01
C LYS A 82 -2.32 -1.08 -5.78
N LEU A 83 -2.10 -1.68 -4.62
CA LEU A 83 -0.86 -2.33 -4.28
C LEU A 83 -1.16 -3.71 -3.71
N SER A 84 -0.46 -4.72 -4.22
CA SER A 84 -0.43 -6.06 -3.62
C SER A 84 0.98 -6.32 -3.13
N VAL A 85 1.13 -6.79 -1.89
CA VAL A 85 2.41 -7.16 -1.31
C VAL A 85 2.30 -8.58 -0.81
N LYS A 86 3.19 -9.47 -1.24
CA LYS A 86 3.33 -10.81 -0.71
C LYS A 86 4.69 -10.90 -0.03
N ILE A 87 4.71 -11.33 1.22
CA ILE A 87 5.92 -11.44 2.03
C ILE A 87 6.10 -12.90 2.41
N HIS A 88 7.22 -13.46 2.01
CA HIS A 88 7.70 -14.77 2.46
C HIS A 88 8.87 -14.56 3.42
N ALA A 89 8.75 -15.12 4.63
CA ALA A 89 9.70 -14.88 5.72
C ALA A 89 10.22 -16.21 6.30
N PRO A 90 11.52 -16.28 6.67
CA PRO A 90 12.14 -17.52 7.10
C PRO A 90 11.65 -17.98 8.47
N TRP A 91 11.90 -19.25 8.75
CA TRP A 91 11.56 -19.90 10.02
C TRP A 91 12.34 -19.25 11.17
N PRO A 92 11.67 -18.76 12.22
CA PRO A 92 12.32 -18.12 13.36
C PRO A 92 13.30 -19.00 14.13
N LYS A 93 13.13 -20.33 14.10
CA LYS A 93 14.00 -21.26 14.85
C LYS A 93 15.43 -21.32 14.30
N THR A 94 15.63 -20.96 13.04
CA THR A 94 16.94 -21.01 12.38
C THR A 94 17.65 -19.64 12.39
N GLU A 95 17.08 -18.65 13.07
CA GLU A 95 17.40 -17.25 12.87
C GLU A 95 17.88 -16.55 14.13
N CYS A 96 19.03 -15.89 14.06
CA CYS A 96 19.51 -15.10 15.18
C CYS A 96 18.72 -13.78 15.31
N ARG A 97 18.60 -13.27 16.54
CA ARG A 97 17.81 -12.07 16.85
C ARG A 97 18.20 -10.83 16.03
N LYS A 98 19.48 -10.70 15.66
CA LYS A 98 19.99 -9.58 14.85
C LYS A 98 19.35 -9.56 13.46
N PHE A 99 19.31 -10.70 12.78
CA PHE A 99 18.73 -10.79 11.45
C PHE A 99 17.21 -10.60 11.49
N TYR A 100 16.54 -11.16 12.49
CA TYR A 100 15.11 -10.93 12.71
C TYR A 100 14.78 -9.44 12.89
N ASN A 101 15.52 -8.74 13.76
CA ASN A 101 15.32 -7.32 13.99
C ASN A 101 15.60 -6.50 12.72
N ASN A 102 16.58 -6.90 11.92
CA ASN A 102 16.85 -6.26 10.63
C ASN A 102 15.67 -6.40 9.67
N ARG A 103 15.08 -7.59 9.55
CA ARG A 103 13.86 -7.80 8.73
C ARG A 103 12.70 -6.95 9.18
N VAL A 104 12.41 -6.94 10.49
CA VAL A 104 11.36 -6.09 11.06
C VAL A 104 11.60 -4.61 10.71
N SER A 105 12.84 -4.14 10.83
CA SER A 105 13.23 -2.76 10.47
C SER A 105 13.00 -2.46 8.99
N LEU A 106 13.37 -3.38 8.08
CA LEU A 106 13.17 -3.22 6.65
C LEU A 106 11.68 -3.19 6.27
N ILE A 107 10.87 -4.07 6.86
CA ILE A 107 9.41 -4.08 6.65
C ILE A 107 8.76 -2.79 7.18
N LYS A 108 9.19 -2.28 8.33
CA LYS A 108 8.71 -0.98 8.82
C LYS A 108 9.02 0.16 7.86
N LYS A 109 10.24 0.21 7.31
CA LYS A 109 10.63 1.21 6.31
C LYS A 109 9.78 1.10 5.04
N LEU A 110 9.53 -0.13 4.57
CA LEU A 110 8.65 -0.39 3.42
C LEU A 110 7.25 0.20 3.64
N PHE A 111 6.61 -0.13 4.77
CA PHE A 111 5.26 0.37 5.05
C PHE A 111 5.23 1.87 5.33
N ALA A 112 6.32 2.47 5.85
CA ALA A 112 6.45 3.91 5.95
C ALA A 112 6.43 4.60 4.58
N ILE A 113 7.09 4.03 3.56
CA ILE A 113 7.03 4.52 2.17
C ILE A 113 5.62 4.36 1.60
N ILE A 114 5.02 3.17 1.76
CA ILE A 114 3.65 2.88 1.30
C ILE A 114 2.63 3.87 1.92
N ASN A 115 2.87 4.30 3.16
CA ASN A 115 2.03 5.27 3.85
C ASN A 115 1.97 6.65 3.19
N ALA A 116 2.96 7.00 2.35
CA ALA A 116 2.95 8.23 1.57
C ALA A 116 2.06 8.13 0.31
N PHE A 117 1.60 6.93 -0.06
CA PHE A 117 0.89 6.70 -1.31
C PHE A 117 -0.60 6.99 -1.15
N LYS A 118 -1.22 7.53 -2.20
CA LYS A 118 -2.67 7.76 -2.24
C LYS A 118 -3.40 6.52 -2.78
N LEU A 119 -3.28 5.41 -2.06
CA LEU A 119 -3.87 4.11 -2.41
C LEU A 119 -5.38 4.08 -2.16
N CYS A 120 -6.09 3.38 -3.04
CA CYS A 120 -7.49 3.02 -2.87
C CYS A 120 -7.65 1.61 -2.27
N ARG A 121 -6.67 0.73 -2.50
CA ARG A 121 -6.64 -0.64 -1.98
C ARG A 121 -5.20 -1.10 -1.76
N LEU A 122 -4.95 -1.66 -0.58
CA LEU A 122 -3.76 -2.45 -0.29
C LEU A 122 -4.18 -3.89 0.05
N LYS A 123 -3.56 -4.88 -0.59
CA LYS A 123 -3.64 -6.29 -0.20
C LYS A 123 -2.27 -6.73 0.26
N VAL A 124 -2.16 -7.22 1.49
CA VAL A 124 -0.93 -7.81 2.02
C VAL A 124 -1.18 -9.28 2.28
N ILE A 125 -0.37 -10.15 1.71
CA ILE A 125 -0.36 -11.59 1.98
C ILE A 125 0.95 -11.89 2.69
N MET A 126 0.87 -12.58 3.82
CA MET A 126 2.04 -13.01 4.54
C MET A 126 2.06 -14.52 4.64
N SER A 127 3.04 -15.13 3.99
CA SER A 127 3.31 -16.55 4.09
C SER A 127 3.97 -16.83 5.44
N ILE A 128 3.31 -17.62 6.28
CA ILE A 128 3.74 -18.00 7.62
C ILE A 128 3.86 -19.50 7.71
N ASP A 129 4.82 -19.99 8.49
CA ASP A 129 4.85 -21.39 8.88
C ASP A 129 3.80 -21.64 9.97
N GLY A 130 3.21 -22.85 9.98
CA GLY A 130 1.91 -23.17 10.58
C GLY A 130 1.73 -22.85 12.06
N LEU A 131 2.79 -22.48 12.80
CA LEU A 131 2.74 -22.18 14.24
C LEU A 131 3.69 -21.05 14.71
N ASN A 132 4.10 -20.09 13.85
CA ASN A 132 5.16 -19.12 14.23
C ASN A 132 4.70 -17.67 14.51
N PHE A 133 4.56 -17.34 15.81
CA PHE A 133 4.26 -15.98 16.31
C PHE A 133 5.26 -14.87 15.87
N PRO A 134 6.58 -15.10 15.78
CA PRO A 134 7.52 -14.07 15.34
C PRO A 134 7.31 -13.63 13.90
N GLN A 135 6.92 -14.54 12.99
CA GLN A 135 6.58 -14.16 11.62
C GLN A 135 5.37 -13.22 11.63
N MET A 136 4.33 -13.53 12.42
CA MET A 136 3.11 -12.71 12.55
C MET A 136 3.39 -11.23 12.85
N LYS A 137 4.49 -10.92 13.57
CA LYS A 137 4.90 -9.55 13.91
C LYS A 137 5.33 -8.72 12.69
N LEU A 138 5.72 -9.34 11.57
CA LEU A 138 6.00 -8.61 10.33
C LEU A 138 4.72 -7.98 9.76
N GLY A 139 3.58 -8.66 9.91
CA GLY A 139 2.26 -8.13 9.55
C GLY A 139 1.80 -6.96 10.43
N ALA A 140 2.37 -6.79 11.64
CA ALA A 140 2.00 -5.69 12.53
C ALA A 140 2.28 -4.30 11.91
N ALA A 141 3.29 -4.18 11.04
CA ALA A 141 3.59 -2.93 10.35
C ALA A 141 2.44 -2.45 9.44
N VAL A 142 1.56 -3.36 9.00
CA VAL A 142 0.36 -3.01 8.22
C VAL A 142 -0.65 -2.23 9.06
N HIS A 143 -0.73 -2.50 10.36
CA HIS A 143 -1.65 -1.77 11.25
C HIS A 143 -1.22 -0.32 11.52
N GLU A 144 0.03 0.04 11.22
CA GLU A 144 0.54 1.42 11.31
C GLU A 144 0.17 2.27 10.07
N LEU A 145 -0.64 1.74 9.14
CA LEU A 145 -1.05 2.45 7.93
C LEU A 145 -2.10 3.55 8.23
N LYS A 146 -1.91 4.72 7.62
CA LYS A 146 -2.76 5.91 7.79
C LYS A 146 -4.06 5.84 6.99
N PHE A 147 -4.13 4.98 5.97
CA PHE A 147 -5.33 4.83 5.13
C PHE A 147 -6.14 3.62 5.57
N LYS A 148 -7.48 3.72 5.49
CA LYS A 148 -8.40 2.74 6.08
C LYS A 148 -8.67 1.50 5.21
N LYS A 149 -8.32 1.53 3.92
CA LYS A 149 -8.67 0.48 2.94
C LYS A 149 -7.49 -0.47 2.68
N TRP A 150 -7.18 -1.31 3.67
CA TRP A 150 -6.19 -2.38 3.55
C TRP A 150 -6.79 -3.73 3.96
N GLN A 151 -6.18 -4.81 3.46
CA GLN A 151 -6.53 -6.19 3.81
C GLN A 151 -5.24 -6.95 4.10
N LEU A 152 -5.16 -7.65 5.23
CA LEU A 152 -4.04 -8.51 5.59
C LEU A 152 -4.52 -9.96 5.54
N PHE A 153 -3.75 -10.81 4.87
CA PHE A 153 -4.01 -12.23 4.75
C PHE A 153 -2.81 -12.97 5.31
N TYR A 154 -3.06 -13.98 6.12
CA TYR A 154 -2.03 -14.94 6.51
C TYR A 154 -2.24 -16.21 5.69
N GLN A 155 -1.20 -16.66 5.02
CA GLN A 155 -1.21 -17.88 4.23
C GLN A 155 -0.25 -18.87 4.89
N VAL A 156 -0.71 -20.06 5.21
CA VAL A 156 0.19 -21.08 5.75
C VAL A 156 1.04 -21.61 4.61
N TYR A 157 2.36 -21.52 4.75
CA TYR A 157 3.33 -22.04 3.79
C TYR A 157 4.08 -23.21 4.42
N ASP A 158 3.91 -24.39 3.82
CA ASP A 158 4.68 -25.58 4.15
C ASP A 158 5.97 -25.56 3.32
N GLU A 159 7.01 -24.94 3.86
CA GLU A 159 8.32 -24.82 3.19
C GLU A 159 8.95 -26.20 2.90
N ALA A 160 8.65 -27.23 3.71
CA ALA A 160 9.16 -28.58 3.48
C ALA A 160 8.55 -29.25 2.24
N LYS A 161 7.37 -28.80 1.83
CA LYS A 161 6.70 -29.27 0.61
C LYS A 161 6.65 -28.20 -0.48
N GLU A 162 7.16 -27.00 -0.21
CA GLU A 162 7.00 -25.79 -1.03
C GLU A 162 5.54 -25.50 -1.39
N LEU A 163 4.60 -25.83 -0.48
CA LEU A 163 3.17 -25.72 -0.73
C LEU A 163 2.55 -24.55 0.03
N GLU A 164 1.79 -23.74 -0.69
CA GLU A 164 0.95 -22.70 -0.12
C GLU A 164 -0.46 -23.21 0.13
N GLY A 165 -0.89 -23.14 1.40
CA GLY A 165 -2.29 -23.36 1.77
C GLY A 165 -3.18 -22.17 1.41
N ASP A 166 -4.47 -22.29 1.71
CA ASP A 166 -5.42 -21.19 1.50
C ASP A 166 -5.13 -20.00 2.43
N ALA A 167 -5.31 -18.79 1.90
CA ALA A 167 -5.08 -17.56 2.65
C ALA A 167 -6.23 -17.27 3.64
N ILE A 168 -5.92 -17.27 4.94
CA ILE A 168 -6.81 -16.83 6.02
C ILE A 168 -6.88 -15.29 6.02
N LYS A 169 -8.09 -14.73 5.89
CA LYS A 169 -8.32 -13.28 5.79
C LYS A 169 -8.43 -12.64 7.18
N ILE A 170 -7.65 -11.59 7.47
CA ILE A 170 -7.84 -10.73 8.65
C ILE A 170 -8.19 -9.31 8.20
N TYR A 171 -9.34 -8.81 8.65
CA TYR A 171 -9.86 -7.48 8.34
C TYR A 171 -9.61 -6.51 9.49
N GLN A 172 -9.34 -5.24 9.20
CA GLN A 172 -9.55 -4.16 10.17
C GLN A 172 -10.92 -3.53 9.93
N ASP A 173 -11.73 -3.58 10.98
CA ASP A 173 -13.13 -3.16 11.08
C ASP A 173 -14.11 -3.78 10.08
N GLY A 174 -14.99 -4.62 10.63
CA GLY A 174 -15.99 -5.37 9.92
C GLY A 174 -16.84 -4.49 9.01
N LYS A 175 -16.75 -4.77 7.70
CA LYS A 175 -17.89 -4.78 6.79
C LYS A 175 -17.49 -5.54 5.53
N TYR A 176 -18.21 -6.63 5.31
CA TYR A 176 -18.26 -7.37 4.06
C TYR A 176 -18.56 -6.41 2.92
N LEU A 177 -17.73 -6.44 1.88
CA LEU A 177 -18.10 -5.95 0.55
C LEU A 177 -17.67 -7.05 -0.43
N GLU A 178 -18.67 -7.83 -0.83
CA GLU A 178 -18.68 -8.60 -2.08
C GLU A 178 -18.48 -7.67 -3.28
#